data_AF-A0A3B5Q0R1-F1
#
_entry.id   AF-A0A3B5Q0R1-F1
#
_cell.length_a   1.000
_cell.length_b   1.000
_cell.length_c   1.000
_cell.angle_alpha   90.00
_cell.angle_beta   90.00
_cell.angle_gamma   90.00
#
_symmetry.space_group_name_H-M   'P 1'
#
loop_
_entity.id
_entity.type
_entity.pdbx_description
1 polymer ?
#
loop_
_entity_poly.entity_id
_entity_poly.type
_entity_poly.pdbx_seq_one_letter_code
_entity_poly.pdbx_strand_id
1 'polypeptide(L)'
;MLPGTKDQTFSCSICLDLLKDPVKIPCGHSYCMKCITDHWEGEDQKGIHKRTERQRELEERRGNIQQRIQDREKDVKLLQQEVEAINHSADKTVEDSEKIFTELIRLLQERSSEVKQQIRSQQETEVSRFKDVQEKLEQEITELKRKDAELEQLSHTEDHNQFLLNYPSLPALSESTHSSSINIRPLRHFEDVAAAVSELREKLQDVLRDSWTNISLMVTEVDVLLSEPEPEPEPMTRAGFLKY
;
A
#
# COMPACT_ATOMS: atom_id res chain seq x y z
N MET A 1 -46.39 -11.29 110.80
CA MET A 1 -46.79 -10.41 109.69
C MET A 1 -45.54 -9.97 108.95
N LEU A 2 -45.36 -10.42 107.70
CA LEU A 2 -44.61 -9.69 106.66
C LEU A 2 -45.58 -8.66 106.02
N PRO A 3 -45.16 -7.69 105.17
CA PRO A 3 -43.85 -7.47 104.54
C PRO A 3 -43.38 -5.99 104.54
N GLY A 4 -42.16 -5.76 104.05
CA GLY A 4 -41.69 -4.43 103.62
C GLY A 4 -40.66 -4.60 102.52
N THR A 5 -41.11 -5.09 101.36
CA THR A 5 -40.30 -5.16 100.14
C THR A 5 -39.96 -3.75 99.69
N LYS A 6 -38.67 -3.45 99.52
CA LYS A 6 -38.24 -2.23 98.82
C LYS A 6 -38.72 -2.37 97.37
N ASP A 7 -39.75 -1.62 97.00
CA ASP A 7 -40.16 -1.47 95.60
C ASP A 7 -39.01 -0.78 94.86
N GLN A 8 -38.15 -1.57 94.21
CA GLN A 8 -37.33 -1.07 93.12
C GLN A 8 -38.29 -0.74 91.99
N THR A 9 -38.63 0.53 91.84
CA THR A 9 -39.39 1.03 90.69
C THR A 9 -38.53 0.86 89.44
N PHE A 10 -38.77 -0.22 88.70
CA PHE A 10 -38.11 -0.46 87.42
C PHE A 10 -38.65 0.53 86.39
N SER A 11 -37.79 1.41 85.86
CA SER A 11 -38.13 2.36 84.80
C SER A 11 -37.74 1.83 83.42
N CYS A 12 -38.48 2.24 82.39
CA CYS A 12 -38.18 1.94 81.00
C CYS A 12 -36.98 2.76 80.52
N SER A 13 -35.98 2.11 79.92
CA SER A 13 -34.79 2.82 79.42
C SER A 13 -35.02 3.68 78.16
N ILE A 14 -36.24 3.73 77.61
CA ILE A 14 -36.60 4.59 76.46
C ILE A 14 -37.43 5.79 76.92
N CYS A 15 -38.56 5.56 77.60
CA CYS A 15 -39.44 6.65 78.04
C CYS A 15 -39.11 7.18 79.44
N LEU A 16 -38.21 6.52 80.17
CA LEU A 16 -37.77 6.85 81.54
C LEU A 16 -38.87 6.80 82.62
N ASP A 17 -40.09 6.39 82.26
CA ASP A 17 -41.22 6.18 83.18
C ASP A 17 -41.28 4.76 83.76
N LEU A 18 -42.17 4.52 84.73
CA LEU A 18 -42.47 3.18 85.28
C LEU A 18 -42.89 2.22 84.16
N LEU A 19 -42.31 1.01 84.17
CA LEU A 19 -42.58 -0.01 83.15
C LEU A 19 -44.07 -0.35 83.02
N LYS A 20 -44.58 -0.32 81.78
CA LYS A 20 -45.89 -0.83 81.36
C LYS A 20 -45.65 -2.00 80.41
N ASP A 21 -46.18 -3.18 80.75
CA ASP A 21 -45.96 -4.43 80.02
C ASP A 21 -44.46 -4.70 79.74
N PRO A 22 -43.67 -5.02 80.78
CA PRO A 22 -42.21 -5.03 80.68
C PRO A 22 -41.67 -6.18 79.81
N VAL A 23 -40.77 -5.84 78.89
CA VAL A 23 -39.95 -6.77 78.11
C VAL A 23 -38.51 -6.72 78.59
N LYS A 24 -37.94 -7.88 78.91
CA LYS A 24 -36.52 -8.02 79.27
C LYS A 24 -35.75 -8.56 78.06
N ILE A 25 -34.72 -7.84 77.66
CA ILE A 25 -33.79 -8.31 76.63
C ILE A 25 -32.57 -9.00 77.27
N PRO A 26 -31.83 -9.85 76.54
CA PRO A 26 -30.73 -10.65 77.11
C PRO A 26 -29.62 -9.87 77.83
N CYS A 27 -29.47 -8.56 77.58
CA CYS A 27 -28.50 -7.71 78.27
C CYS A 27 -29.00 -7.14 79.62
N GLY A 28 -30.16 -7.55 80.12
CA GLY A 28 -30.68 -7.20 81.45
C GLY A 28 -31.48 -5.89 81.51
N HIS A 29 -31.50 -5.09 80.44
CA HIS A 29 -32.35 -3.90 80.35
C HIS A 29 -33.82 -4.26 80.17
N SER A 30 -34.71 -3.45 80.76
CA SER A 30 -36.16 -3.63 80.71
C SER A 30 -36.83 -2.44 80.02
N TYR A 31 -37.78 -2.72 79.13
CA TYR A 31 -38.50 -1.71 78.34
C TYR A 31 -40.00 -1.92 78.45
N CYS A 32 -40.80 -0.87 78.27
CA CYS A 32 -42.22 -1.07 77.97
C CYS A 32 -42.34 -1.77 76.62
N MET A 33 -43.24 -2.75 76.48
CA MET A 33 -43.48 -3.46 75.21
C MET A 33 -43.68 -2.49 74.05
N LYS A 34 -44.46 -1.43 74.28
CA LYS A 34 -44.69 -0.38 73.29
C LYS A 34 -43.38 0.35 72.91
N CYS A 35 -42.58 0.78 73.88
CA CYS A 35 -41.37 1.54 73.61
C CYS A 35 -40.32 0.75 72.81
N ILE A 36 -40.13 -0.54 73.11
CA ILE A 36 -39.19 -1.37 72.35
C ILE A 36 -39.71 -1.68 70.95
N THR A 37 -41.03 -1.93 70.82
CA THR A 37 -41.67 -2.16 69.51
C THR A 37 -41.58 -0.91 68.63
N ASP A 38 -41.98 0.25 69.13
CA ASP A 38 -41.90 1.55 68.43
C ASP A 38 -40.45 1.86 67.98
N HIS A 39 -39.44 1.50 68.79
CA HIS A 39 -38.03 1.70 68.44
C HIS A 39 -37.58 0.82 67.27
N TRP A 40 -37.89 -0.47 67.29
CA TRP A 40 -37.52 -1.40 66.20
C TRP A 40 -38.31 -1.13 64.92
N GLU A 41 -39.60 -0.80 65.02
CA GLU A 41 -40.41 -0.35 63.88
C GLU A 41 -39.82 0.94 63.27
N GLY A 42 -39.33 1.86 64.10
CA GLY A 42 -38.63 3.06 63.65
C GLY A 42 -37.31 2.78 62.92
N GLU A 43 -36.50 1.83 63.40
CA GLU A 43 -35.25 1.41 62.73
C GLU A 43 -35.50 0.64 61.44
N ASP A 44 -36.52 -0.24 61.40
CA ASP A 44 -36.91 -0.96 60.18
C ASP A 44 -37.40 0.02 59.10
N GLN A 45 -38.23 1.00 59.48
CA GLN A 45 -38.68 2.06 58.56
C GLN A 45 -37.52 2.91 58.02
N LYS A 46 -36.51 3.22 58.84
CA LYS A 46 -35.27 3.89 58.38
C LYS A 46 -34.48 3.00 57.42
N GLY A 47 -34.42 1.69 57.67
CA GLY A 47 -33.80 0.71 56.79
C GLY A 47 -34.47 0.66 55.41
N ILE A 48 -35.81 0.59 55.39
CA ILE A 48 -36.62 0.63 54.17
C ILE A 48 -36.41 1.93 53.39
N HIS A 49 -36.38 3.08 54.08
CA HIS A 49 -36.11 4.37 53.44
C HIS A 49 -34.72 4.41 52.80
N LYS A 50 -33.67 4.04 53.55
CA LYS A 50 -32.28 3.98 53.05
C LYS A 50 -32.12 3.02 51.87
N ARG A 51 -32.81 1.87 51.90
CA ARG A 51 -32.81 0.91 50.79
C ARG A 51 -33.48 1.50 49.55
N THR A 52 -34.65 2.13 49.71
CA THR A 52 -35.38 2.77 48.61
C THR A 52 -34.56 3.88 47.95
N GLU A 53 -33.85 4.69 48.75
CA GLU A 53 -32.94 5.73 48.26
C GLU A 53 -31.78 5.12 47.44
N ARG A 54 -31.07 4.13 48.00
CA ARG A 54 -29.99 3.43 47.28
C ARG A 54 -30.46 2.71 46.02
N GLN A 55 -31.68 2.16 46.04
CA GLN A 55 -32.29 1.52 44.87
C GLN A 55 -32.49 2.53 43.74
N ARG A 56 -32.96 3.74 44.06
CA ARG A 56 -33.12 4.83 43.08
C ARG A 56 -31.79 5.27 42.49
N GLU A 57 -30.76 5.45 43.34
CA GLU A 57 -29.40 5.79 42.88
C GLU A 57 -28.82 4.72 41.95
N LEU A 58 -29.04 3.44 42.26
CA LEU A 58 -28.61 2.33 41.40
C LEU A 58 -29.32 2.34 40.04
N GLU A 59 -30.62 2.63 40.02
CA GLU A 59 -31.40 2.74 38.78
C GLU A 59 -30.93 3.91 37.91
N GLU A 60 -30.63 5.07 38.52
CA GLU A 60 -30.06 6.22 37.81
C GLU A 60 -28.68 5.89 37.23
N ARG A 61 -27.77 5.33 38.04
CA ARG A 61 -26.43 4.92 37.58
C ARG A 61 -26.51 3.89 36.46
N ARG A 62 -27.42 2.92 36.57
CA ARG A 62 -27.66 1.92 35.52
C ARG A 62 -28.14 2.58 34.22
N GLY A 63 -29.06 3.53 34.30
CA GLY A 63 -29.50 4.30 33.14
C GLY A 63 -28.35 5.06 32.45
N ASN A 64 -27.50 5.73 33.23
CA ASN A 64 -26.33 6.44 32.71
C ASN A 64 -25.34 5.50 32.02
N ILE A 65 -25.07 4.32 32.59
CA ILE A 65 -24.19 3.32 31.98
C ILE A 65 -24.80 2.79 30.67
N GLN A 66 -26.10 2.52 30.65
CA GLN A 66 -26.77 2.06 29.43
C GLN A 66 -26.71 3.10 28.30
N GLN A 67 -26.88 4.38 28.63
CA GLN A 67 -26.73 5.46 27.66
C GLN A 67 -25.30 5.52 27.09
N ARG A 68 -24.28 5.46 27.96
CA ARG A 68 -22.87 5.43 27.55
C ARG A 68 -22.54 4.23 26.67
N ILE A 69 -23.09 3.05 26.96
CA ILE A 69 -22.92 1.86 26.11
C ILE A 69 -23.47 2.14 24.71
N GLN A 70 -24.70 2.65 24.60
CA GLN A 70 -25.30 2.94 23.30
C GLN A 70 -24.51 3.98 22.51
N ASP A 71 -23.98 5.01 23.17
CA ASP A 71 -23.19 6.03 22.49
C ASP A 71 -21.84 5.47 22.01
N ARG A 72 -21.17 4.64 22.83
CA ARG A 72 -19.94 3.95 22.40
C ARG A 72 -20.17 2.92 21.30
N GLU A 73 -21.31 2.24 21.28
CA GLU A 73 -21.68 1.34 20.17
C GLU A 73 -21.85 2.11 18.84
N LYS A 74 -22.38 3.35 18.89
CA LYS A 74 -22.42 4.23 17.71
C LYS A 74 -21.02 4.66 17.29
N ASP A 75 -20.17 5.07 18.23
CA ASP A 75 -18.78 5.46 17.94
C ASP A 75 -18.02 4.31 17.25
N VAL A 76 -18.14 3.08 17.77
CA VAL A 76 -17.50 1.89 17.18
C VAL A 76 -17.99 1.66 15.76
N LYS A 77 -19.28 1.85 15.48
CA LYS A 77 -19.83 1.70 14.14
C LYS A 77 -19.30 2.76 13.17
N LEU A 78 -19.14 4.00 13.62
CA LEU A 78 -18.53 5.07 12.82
C LEU A 78 -17.07 4.75 12.50
N LEU A 79 -16.30 4.28 13.48
CA LEU A 79 -14.91 3.86 13.27
C LEU A 79 -14.80 2.70 12.28
N GLN A 80 -15.72 1.72 12.33
CA GLN A 80 -15.76 0.64 11.34
C GLN A 80 -15.97 1.15 9.91
N GLN A 81 -16.88 2.10 9.72
CA GLN A 81 -17.12 2.72 8.42
C GLN A 81 -15.90 3.50 7.92
N GLU A 82 -15.20 4.21 8.81
CA GLU A 82 -13.98 4.94 8.45
C GLU A 82 -12.85 3.99 8.04
N VAL A 83 -12.68 2.87 8.77
CA VAL A 83 -11.71 1.83 8.39
C VAL A 83 -12.03 1.23 7.02
N GLU A 84 -13.30 0.95 6.74
CA GLU A 84 -13.72 0.47 5.41
C GLU A 84 -13.44 1.52 4.31
N ALA A 85 -13.68 2.80 4.59
CA ALA A 85 -13.41 3.89 3.66
C ALA A 85 -11.90 4.05 3.37
N ILE A 86 -11.06 3.97 4.40
CA ILE A 86 -9.59 3.99 4.27
C ILE A 86 -9.12 2.85 3.39
N ASN A 87 -9.56 1.61 3.68
CA ASN A 87 -9.18 0.44 2.89
C ASN A 87 -9.60 0.58 1.44
N HIS A 88 -10.85 0.99 1.19
CA HIS A 88 -11.36 1.17 -0.17
C HIS A 88 -10.57 2.25 -0.93
N SER A 89 -10.25 3.37 -0.27
CA SER A 89 -9.47 4.46 -0.85
C SER A 89 -8.04 4.02 -1.19
N ALA A 90 -7.40 3.27 -0.29
CA ALA A 90 -6.06 2.73 -0.49
C ALA A 90 -6.03 1.75 -1.68
N ASP A 91 -6.94 0.77 -1.70
CA ASP A 91 -7.06 -0.20 -2.80
C ASP A 91 -7.30 0.50 -4.13
N LYS A 92 -8.16 1.53 -4.15
CA LYS A 92 -8.44 2.29 -5.36
C LYS A 92 -7.20 3.03 -5.88
N THR A 93 -6.45 3.65 -4.96
CA THR A 93 -5.22 4.37 -5.30
C THR A 93 -4.15 3.41 -5.84
N VAL A 94 -4.06 2.20 -5.29
CA VAL A 94 -3.18 1.14 -5.81
C VAL A 94 -3.59 0.74 -7.23
N GLU A 95 -4.87 0.45 -7.47
CA GLU A 95 -5.38 0.08 -8.80
C GLU A 95 -5.07 1.16 -9.85
N ASP A 96 -5.35 2.43 -9.52
CA ASP A 96 -5.11 3.55 -10.43
C ASP A 96 -3.60 3.72 -10.71
N SER A 97 -2.75 3.52 -9.70
CA SER A 97 -1.29 3.57 -9.85
C SER A 97 -0.76 2.44 -10.73
N GLU A 98 -1.23 1.20 -10.52
CA GLU A 98 -0.85 0.03 -11.33
C GLU A 98 -1.22 0.22 -12.79
N LYS A 99 -2.37 0.82 -13.07
CA LYS A 99 -2.80 1.15 -14.43
C LYS A 99 -1.82 2.12 -15.11
N ILE A 100 -1.41 3.18 -14.41
CA ILE A 100 -0.44 4.16 -14.93
C ILE A 100 0.89 3.48 -15.25
N PHE A 101 1.41 2.66 -14.33
CA PHE A 101 2.66 1.93 -14.56
C PHE A 101 2.56 0.96 -15.74
N THR A 102 1.42 0.28 -15.90
CA THR A 102 1.16 -0.60 -17.04
C THR A 102 1.21 0.16 -18.37
N GLU A 103 0.59 1.34 -18.44
CA GLU A 103 0.63 2.19 -19.63
C GLU A 103 2.07 2.64 -19.96
N LEU A 104 2.86 3.01 -18.96
CA LEU A 104 4.27 3.37 -19.14
C LEU A 104 5.13 2.20 -19.66
N ILE A 105 4.95 1.01 -19.08
CA ILE A 105 5.65 -0.21 -19.53
C ILE A 105 5.31 -0.49 -20.99
N ARG A 106 4.02 -0.39 -21.37
CA ARG A 106 3.57 -0.58 -22.75
C ARG A 106 4.25 0.39 -23.71
N LEU A 107 4.32 1.67 -23.36
CA LEU A 107 4.99 2.69 -24.18
C LEU A 107 6.49 2.38 -24.36
N LEU A 108 7.18 1.95 -23.31
CA LEU A 108 8.59 1.58 -23.38
C LEU A 108 8.81 0.34 -24.27
N GLN A 109 7.92 -0.66 -24.19
CA GLN A 109 7.96 -1.84 -25.06
C GLN A 109 7.72 -1.49 -26.53
N GLU A 110 6.80 -0.56 -26.81
CA GLU A 110 6.53 -0.04 -28.15
C GLU A 110 7.77 0.65 -28.74
N ARG A 111 8.38 1.58 -27.99
CA ARG A 111 9.63 2.25 -28.41
C ARG A 111 10.78 1.27 -28.60
N SER A 112 10.92 0.28 -27.72
CA SER A 112 11.94 -0.78 -27.88
C SER A 112 11.74 -1.57 -29.18
N SER A 113 10.49 -1.81 -29.57
CA SER A 113 10.15 -2.54 -30.80
C SER A 113 10.47 -1.69 -32.04
N GLU A 114 10.17 -0.39 -32.00
CA GLU A 114 10.52 0.56 -33.06
C GLU A 114 12.04 0.61 -33.29
N VAL A 115 12.85 0.75 -32.22
CA VAL A 115 14.31 0.77 -32.32
C VAL A 115 14.83 -0.54 -32.94
N LYS A 116 14.32 -1.69 -32.49
CA LYS A 116 14.68 -3.00 -33.06
C LYS A 116 14.36 -3.06 -34.55
N GLN A 117 13.18 -2.61 -34.95
CA GLN A 117 12.76 -2.63 -36.35
C GLN A 117 13.63 -1.73 -37.23
N GLN A 118 13.95 -0.52 -36.76
CA GLN A 118 14.84 0.41 -37.48
C GLN A 118 16.24 -0.20 -37.70
N ILE A 119 16.82 -0.81 -36.66
CA ILE A 119 18.13 -1.48 -36.77
C ILE A 119 18.07 -2.60 -37.81
N ARG A 120 17.04 -3.46 -37.77
CA ARG A 120 16.91 -4.58 -38.70
C ARG A 120 16.68 -4.12 -40.15
N SER A 121 15.84 -3.10 -40.35
CA SER A 121 15.61 -2.51 -41.67
C SER A 121 16.88 -1.92 -42.26
N GLN A 122 17.66 -1.19 -41.46
CA GLN A 122 18.92 -0.60 -41.91
C GLN A 122 19.97 -1.70 -42.19
N GLN A 123 20.03 -2.72 -41.34
CA GLN A 123 20.91 -3.89 -41.54
C GLN A 123 20.58 -4.58 -42.87
N GLU A 124 19.31 -4.88 -43.14
CA GLU A 124 18.88 -5.54 -44.37
C GLU A 124 19.22 -4.71 -45.61
N THR A 125 18.96 -3.41 -45.56
CA THR A 125 19.26 -2.47 -46.66
C THR A 125 20.76 -2.45 -46.98
N GLU A 126 21.62 -2.26 -45.97
CA GLU A 126 23.06 -2.21 -46.20
C GLU A 126 23.61 -3.57 -46.64
N VAL A 127 23.16 -4.68 -46.05
CA VAL A 127 23.56 -6.03 -46.48
C VAL A 127 23.15 -6.30 -47.94
N SER A 128 21.96 -5.88 -48.37
CA SER A 128 21.54 -6.02 -49.77
C SER A 128 22.47 -5.26 -50.70
N ARG A 129 22.81 -4.00 -50.36
CA ARG A 129 23.73 -3.18 -51.16
C ARG A 129 25.11 -3.81 -51.29
N PHE A 130 25.63 -4.40 -50.21
CA PHE A 130 26.91 -5.12 -50.24
C PHE A 130 26.85 -6.38 -51.10
N LYS A 131 25.74 -7.15 -51.04
CA LYS A 131 25.54 -8.34 -51.88
C LYS A 131 25.49 -7.98 -53.36
N ASP A 132 24.81 -6.90 -53.73
CA ASP A 132 24.73 -6.46 -55.15
C ASP A 132 26.12 -6.11 -55.71
N VAL A 133 26.98 -5.49 -54.90
CA VAL A 133 28.38 -5.19 -55.28
C VAL A 133 29.21 -6.46 -55.36
N GLN A 134 29.03 -7.38 -54.40
CA GLN A 134 29.71 -8.67 -54.40
C GLN A 134 29.37 -9.49 -55.65
N GLU A 135 28.09 -9.57 -56.04
CA GLU A 135 27.66 -10.31 -57.22
C GLU A 135 28.29 -9.74 -58.50
N LYS A 136 28.35 -8.41 -58.63
CA LYS A 136 29.00 -7.76 -59.78
C LYS A 136 30.49 -8.10 -59.87
N LEU A 137 31.19 -8.13 -58.74
CA LEU A 137 32.59 -8.55 -58.69
C LEU A 137 32.79 -10.01 -59.05
N GLU A 138 31.91 -10.90 -58.57
CA GLU A 138 31.97 -12.33 -58.89
C GLU A 138 31.75 -12.57 -60.39
N GLN A 139 30.85 -11.82 -61.02
CA GLN A 139 30.65 -11.82 -62.48
C GLN A 139 31.89 -11.32 -63.22
N GLU A 140 32.49 -10.20 -62.78
CA GLU A 140 33.71 -9.66 -63.39
C GLU A 140 34.90 -10.63 -63.29
N ILE A 141 35.09 -11.25 -62.11
CA ILE A 141 36.13 -12.27 -61.90
C ILE A 141 35.91 -13.46 -62.84
N THR A 142 34.66 -13.88 -63.05
CA THR A 142 34.34 -15.00 -63.94
C THR A 142 34.66 -14.67 -65.40
N GLU A 143 34.32 -13.47 -65.86
CA GLU A 143 34.68 -13.00 -67.20
C GLU A 143 36.19 -12.85 -67.39
N LEU A 144 36.90 -12.32 -66.39
CA LEU A 144 38.36 -12.21 -66.42
C LEU A 144 39.03 -13.59 -66.48
N LYS A 145 38.56 -14.57 -65.70
CA LYS A 145 39.05 -15.96 -65.76
C LYS A 145 38.81 -16.60 -67.12
N ARG A 146 37.67 -16.33 -67.76
CA ARG A 146 37.38 -16.82 -69.11
C ARG A 146 38.35 -16.23 -70.14
N LYS A 147 38.55 -14.91 -70.11
CA LYS A 147 39.50 -14.22 -71.02
C LYS A 147 40.94 -14.69 -70.81
N ASP A 148 41.35 -14.87 -69.56
CA ASP A 148 42.67 -15.40 -69.21
C ASP A 148 42.89 -16.81 -69.79
N ALA A 149 41.90 -17.71 -69.65
CA ALA A 149 41.97 -19.06 -70.22
C ALA A 149 42.04 -19.06 -71.77
N GLU A 150 41.34 -18.15 -72.44
CA GLU A 150 41.42 -17.99 -73.92
C GLU A 150 42.79 -17.49 -74.37
N LEU A 151 43.38 -16.54 -73.63
CA LEU A 151 44.74 -16.05 -73.87
C LEU A 151 45.77 -17.14 -73.64
N GLU A 152 45.61 -17.93 -72.57
CA GLU A 152 46.49 -19.06 -72.26
C GLU A 152 46.41 -20.14 -73.34
N GLN A 153 45.22 -20.46 -73.87
CA GLN A 153 45.10 -21.41 -74.98
C GLN A 153 45.79 -20.91 -76.25
N LEU A 154 45.66 -19.63 -76.58
CA LEU A 154 46.30 -19.06 -77.76
C LEU A 154 47.83 -19.01 -77.60
N SER A 155 48.34 -18.70 -76.40
CA SER A 155 49.78 -18.63 -76.12
C SER A 155 50.49 -19.98 -76.32
N HIS A 156 49.77 -21.10 -76.17
CA HIS A 156 50.26 -22.46 -76.41
C HIS A 156 50.13 -22.93 -77.87
N THR A 157 49.67 -22.10 -78.81
CA THR A 157 49.56 -22.49 -80.24
C THR A 157 50.94 -22.46 -80.91
N GLU A 158 51.49 -23.63 -81.26
CA GLU A 158 52.83 -23.75 -81.87
C GLU A 158 52.89 -23.26 -83.34
N ASP A 159 51.80 -23.40 -84.09
CA ASP A 159 51.75 -22.94 -85.49
C ASP A 159 51.56 -21.43 -85.58
N HIS A 160 52.56 -20.75 -86.12
CA HIS A 160 52.65 -19.29 -86.14
C HIS A 160 51.58 -18.66 -87.05
N ASN A 161 51.19 -19.35 -88.14
CA ASN A 161 50.12 -18.87 -89.02
C ASN A 161 48.76 -18.97 -88.33
N GLN A 162 48.48 -20.09 -87.65
CA GLN A 162 47.26 -20.29 -86.88
C GLN A 162 47.14 -19.31 -85.71
N PHE A 163 48.25 -19.01 -85.02
CA PHE A 163 48.30 -17.96 -84.01
C PHE A 163 47.89 -16.59 -84.59
N LEU A 164 48.51 -16.17 -85.70
CA LEU A 164 48.23 -14.89 -86.35
C LEU A 164 46.80 -14.79 -86.91
N LEU A 165 46.21 -15.91 -87.33
CA LEU A 165 44.81 -15.96 -87.79
C LEU A 165 43.81 -15.87 -86.64
N ASN A 166 44.12 -16.46 -85.48
CA ASN A 166 43.22 -16.46 -84.32
C ASN A 166 43.34 -15.21 -83.45
N TYR A 167 44.52 -14.57 -83.42
CA TYR A 167 44.78 -13.39 -82.60
C TYR A 167 43.78 -12.22 -82.80
N PRO A 168 43.38 -11.86 -84.04
CA PRO A 168 42.38 -10.81 -84.27
C PRO A 168 40.97 -11.17 -83.77
N SER A 169 40.69 -12.45 -83.53
CA SER A 169 39.40 -12.93 -83.03
C SER A 169 39.30 -12.82 -81.50
N LEU A 170 40.39 -12.47 -80.80
CA LEU A 170 40.36 -12.26 -79.36
C LEU A 170 39.47 -11.07 -79.02
N PRO A 171 38.62 -11.19 -78.00
CA PRO A 171 37.91 -10.03 -77.45
C PRO A 171 38.94 -8.97 -77.05
N ALA A 172 38.75 -7.72 -77.50
CA ALA A 172 39.58 -6.64 -77.03
C ALA A 172 39.58 -6.65 -75.49
N LEU A 173 40.78 -6.61 -74.90
CA LEU A 173 40.96 -6.19 -73.50
C LEU A 173 40.66 -4.68 -73.46
N SER A 174 39.44 -4.27 -73.80
CA SER A 174 38.98 -2.95 -73.41
C SER A 174 39.16 -2.88 -71.90
N GLU A 175 39.82 -1.83 -71.41
CA GLU A 175 39.87 -1.49 -70.00
C GLU A 175 38.52 -1.85 -69.40
N SER A 176 38.50 -2.80 -68.45
CA SER A 176 37.26 -3.20 -67.80
C SER A 176 36.54 -1.92 -67.39
N THR A 177 35.33 -1.70 -67.92
CA THR A 177 34.54 -0.49 -67.66
C THR A 177 34.25 -0.30 -66.15
N HIS A 178 34.62 -1.27 -65.31
CA HIS A 178 34.40 -1.31 -63.88
C HIS A 178 35.65 -1.02 -63.02
N SER A 179 36.74 -0.47 -63.60
CA SER A 179 38.00 -0.08 -62.92
C SER A 179 37.89 0.97 -61.77
N SER A 180 36.71 1.21 -61.23
CA SER A 180 36.58 1.94 -59.96
C SER A 180 37.02 1.02 -58.82
N SER A 181 38.19 1.29 -58.24
CA SER A 181 38.61 0.69 -56.96
C SER A 181 37.46 0.82 -55.96
N ILE A 182 36.95 -0.32 -55.48
CA ILE A 182 35.84 -0.33 -54.54
C ILE A 182 36.33 0.30 -53.24
N ASN A 183 35.90 1.53 -52.98
CA ASN A 183 36.09 2.15 -51.68
C ASN A 183 35.07 1.53 -50.72
N ILE A 184 35.45 0.41 -50.10
CA ILE A 184 34.68 -0.16 -49.00
C ILE A 184 34.85 0.78 -47.82
N ARG A 185 33.89 1.68 -47.65
CA ARG A 185 33.81 2.46 -46.42
C ARG A 185 33.55 1.50 -45.27
N PRO A 186 34.37 1.46 -44.20
CA PRO A 186 34.12 0.63 -43.04
C PRO A 186 32.73 0.94 -42.47
N LEU A 187 31.99 -0.11 -42.14
CA LEU A 187 30.65 0.00 -41.56
C LEU A 187 30.74 0.88 -40.31
N ARG A 188 29.92 1.94 -40.22
CA ARG A 188 29.70 2.57 -38.92
C ARG A 188 28.85 1.60 -38.11
N HIS A 189 29.45 1.00 -37.11
CA HIS A 189 28.80 0.03 -36.23
C HIS A 189 27.58 0.68 -35.55
N PHE A 190 26.55 -0.10 -35.24
CA PHE A 190 25.36 0.36 -34.49
C PHE A 190 25.68 0.73 -33.02
N GLU A 191 26.96 0.87 -32.67
CA GLU A 191 27.46 1.24 -31.34
C GLU A 191 26.91 2.59 -30.88
N ASP A 192 26.80 3.56 -31.79
CA ASP A 192 26.20 4.86 -31.51
C ASP A 192 24.72 4.74 -31.10
N VAL A 193 23.99 3.75 -31.65
CA VAL A 193 22.59 3.49 -31.28
C VAL A 193 22.51 2.94 -29.86
N ALA A 194 23.42 2.01 -29.50
CA ALA A 194 23.48 1.48 -28.14
C ALA A 194 23.86 2.56 -27.11
N ALA A 195 24.77 3.47 -27.47
CA ALA A 195 25.13 4.62 -26.65
C ALA A 195 23.93 5.56 -26.44
N ALA A 196 23.20 5.89 -27.50
CA ALA A 196 22.00 6.74 -27.42
C ALA A 196 20.88 6.11 -26.57
N VAL A 197 20.64 4.80 -26.70
CA VAL A 197 19.68 4.08 -25.84
C VAL A 197 20.12 4.07 -24.38
N SER A 198 21.44 3.99 -24.13
CA SER A 198 21.99 4.07 -22.77
C SER A 198 21.79 5.46 -22.16
N GLU A 199 22.00 6.53 -22.94
CA GLU A 199 21.72 7.90 -22.49
C GLU A 199 20.23 8.12 -22.18
N LEU A 200 19.33 7.55 -22.99
CA LEU A 200 17.89 7.57 -22.72
C LEU A 200 17.57 6.87 -21.38
N ARG A 201 18.19 5.73 -21.08
CA ARG A 201 18.02 5.01 -19.82
C ARG A 201 18.40 5.89 -18.63
N GLU A 202 19.58 6.53 -18.67
CA GLU A 202 20.03 7.40 -17.56
C GLU A 202 19.03 8.55 -17.33
N LYS A 203 18.57 9.21 -18.39
CA LYS A 203 17.55 10.28 -18.28
C LYS A 203 16.24 9.79 -17.66
N LEU A 204 15.76 8.61 -18.05
CA LEU A 204 14.55 8.03 -17.45
C LEU A 204 14.75 7.70 -15.97
N GLN A 205 15.93 7.20 -15.60
CA GLN A 205 16.25 6.89 -14.20
C GLN A 205 16.28 8.14 -13.33
N ASP A 206 16.80 9.25 -13.83
CA ASP A 206 16.84 10.52 -13.07
C ASP A 206 15.44 11.09 -12.87
N VAL A 207 14.60 11.12 -13.90
CA VAL A 207 13.20 11.56 -13.79
C VAL A 207 12.43 10.72 -12.77
N LEU A 208 12.63 9.40 -12.78
CA LEU A 208 11.99 8.49 -11.83
C LEU A 208 12.47 8.74 -10.40
N ARG A 209 13.78 8.94 -10.21
CA ARG A 209 14.38 9.20 -8.90
C ARG A 209 13.81 10.47 -8.26
N ASP A 210 13.77 11.56 -9.02
CA ASP A 210 13.29 12.86 -8.54
C ASP A 210 11.80 12.77 -8.18
N SER A 211 11.00 12.20 -9.07
CA SER A 211 9.54 12.09 -8.88
C SER A 211 9.18 11.15 -7.73
N TRP A 212 9.98 10.11 -7.48
CA TRP A 212 9.72 9.11 -6.43
C TRP A 212 9.70 9.72 -5.03
N THR A 213 10.55 10.72 -4.76
CA THR A 213 10.59 11.39 -3.45
C THR A 213 9.25 12.05 -3.10
N ASN A 214 8.61 12.69 -4.07
CA ASN A 214 7.29 13.31 -3.90
C ASN A 214 6.19 12.28 -3.71
N ILE A 215 6.21 11.18 -4.47
CA ILE A 215 5.24 10.08 -4.32
C ILE A 215 5.35 9.48 -2.92
N SER A 216 6.58 9.22 -2.46
CA SER A 216 6.82 8.67 -1.12
C SER A 216 6.31 9.60 -0.02
N LEU A 217 6.46 10.91 -0.17
CA LEU A 217 5.97 11.89 0.81
C LEU A 217 4.43 11.87 0.89
N MET A 218 3.74 11.86 -0.25
CA MET A 218 2.28 11.86 -0.30
C MET A 218 1.68 10.59 0.33
N VAL A 219 2.36 9.44 0.22
CA VAL A 219 1.93 8.20 0.90
C VAL A 219 2.05 8.31 2.42
N THR A 220 3.04 9.05 2.92
CA THR A 220 3.26 9.21 4.38
C THR A 220 2.43 10.30 5.04
N GLU A 221 1.91 11.27 4.26
CA GLU A 221 1.09 12.38 4.75
C GLU A 221 -0.41 12.08 4.84
N VAL A 222 -0.84 10.83 4.63
CA VAL A 222 -2.25 10.43 4.78
C VAL A 222 -2.62 10.47 6.26
N ASP A 223 -3.00 11.65 6.72
CA ASP A 223 -3.27 12.02 8.11
C ASP A 223 -4.65 11.48 8.52
N VAL A 224 -4.68 10.35 9.24
CA VAL A 224 -5.92 9.82 9.84
C VAL A 224 -6.13 10.57 11.15
N LEU A 225 -6.74 11.75 11.06
CA LEU A 225 -7.13 12.56 12.22
C LEU A 225 -8.28 11.87 12.97
N LEU A 226 -7.96 10.92 13.85
CA LEU A 226 -8.85 10.55 14.93
C LEU A 226 -8.89 11.73 15.91
N SER A 227 -9.97 12.51 15.87
CA SER A 227 -10.26 13.44 16.95
C SER A 227 -10.59 12.61 18.19
N GLU A 228 -9.64 12.50 19.13
CA GLU A 228 -9.89 11.82 20.39
C GLU A 228 -11.11 12.48 21.08
N PRO A 229 -12.07 11.69 21.59
CA PRO A 229 -13.17 12.25 22.35
C PRO A 229 -12.61 12.90 23.63
N GLU A 230 -12.92 14.18 23.85
CA GLU A 230 -12.49 14.91 25.05
C GLU A 230 -12.78 14.07 26.31
N PRO A 231 -11.80 13.93 27.23
CA PRO A 231 -12.04 13.25 28.49
C PRO A 231 -13.14 13.99 29.26
N GLU A 232 -14.17 13.26 29.70
CA GLU A 232 -15.21 13.82 30.56
C GLU A 232 -14.54 14.52 31.76
N PRO A 233 -14.97 15.75 32.12
CA PRO A 233 -14.30 16.52 33.16
C PRO A 233 -14.32 15.75 34.48
N GLU A 234 -13.13 15.47 35.03
CA GLU A 234 -12.99 14.90 36.37
C GLU A 234 -13.71 15.80 37.38
N PRO A 235 -14.46 15.23 38.35
CA PRO A 235 -15.25 16.03 39.28
C PRO A 235 -14.34 16.85 40.20
N MET A 236 -14.12 18.14 39.84
CA MET A 236 -13.30 19.09 40.59
C MET A 236 -13.94 19.57 41.92
N THR A 237 -15.04 18.98 42.36
CA THR A 237 -15.71 19.36 43.60
C THR A 237 -15.93 18.15 44.52
N ARG A 238 -15.76 18.37 45.83
CA ARG A 238 -15.99 17.36 46.88
C ARG A 238 -17.40 16.76 46.84
N ALA A 239 -18.38 17.50 46.31
CA ALA A 239 -19.75 17.00 46.09
C ALA A 239 -19.86 16.03 44.90
N GLY A 240 -19.00 16.17 43.87
CA GLY A 240 -18.93 15.25 42.74
C GLY A 240 -18.29 13.90 43.09
N PHE A 241 -17.33 13.89 44.02
CA PHE A 241 -16.68 12.65 44.50
C PHE A 241 -17.61 11.73 45.30
N LEU A 242 -18.61 12.29 46.00
CA LEU A 242 -19.56 11.51 46.81
C LEU A 242 -20.71 10.91 45.99
N LYS A 243 -20.79 11.20 44.69
CA LYS A 243 -21.80 10.64 43.78
C LYS A 243 -21.31 9.44 42.97
N TYR A 244 -20.04 9.05 43.09
CA TYR A 244 -19.47 7.83 42.50
C TYR A 244 -19.57 6.61 43.42
#